data_AF-A0A2E4RHA3-F1
#
_entry.id   AF-A0A2E4RHA3-F1
#
_cell.length_a   1.000
_cell.length_b   1.000
_cell.length_c   1.000
_cell.angle_alpha   90.00
_cell.angle_beta   90.00
_cell.angle_gamma   90.00
#
_symmetry.space_group_name_H-M   'P 1'
#
loop_
_entity.id
_entity.type
_entity.pdbx_description
1 polymer ?
#
loop_
_entity_poly.entity_id
_entity_poly.type
_entity_poly.pdbx_seq_one_letter_code
_entity_poly.pdbx_strand_id
1 'polypeptide(L)' 'MGILGTQEIVILVIMLAIIFGAKKIPELARNAGRAKGEFQRGLQEGMSIAGEDMDRGGMTKEHLDESE' A
#
# COMPACT_ATOMS: atom_id res chain seq x y z
N MET A 1 33.28 -18.92 -0.70
CA MET A 1 32.54 -17.63 -0.69
C MET A 1 31.36 -17.82 0.25
N GLY A 2 31.52 -17.45 1.52
CA GLY A 2 30.59 -17.80 2.58
C GLY A 2 29.31 -16.96 2.50
N ILE A 3 28.17 -17.64 2.53
CA ILE A 3 26.89 -17.01 2.82
C ILE A 3 26.97 -16.57 4.29
N LEU A 4 26.63 -15.31 4.59
CA LEU A 4 26.60 -14.84 5.97
C LEU A 4 25.72 -15.78 6.80
N GLY A 5 26.30 -16.36 7.84
CA GLY A 5 25.61 -17.22 8.77
C GLY A 5 24.58 -16.45 9.59
N THR A 6 23.68 -17.19 10.22
CA THR A 6 22.60 -16.63 11.04
C THR A 6 23.13 -15.69 12.12
N GLN A 7 24.29 -15.99 12.70
CA GLN A 7 24.90 -15.15 13.75
C GLN A 7 25.36 -13.79 13.20
N GLU A 8 26.00 -13.75 12.03
CA GLU A 8 26.43 -12.49 11.42
C GLU A 8 25.22 -11.63 11.02
N ILE A 9 24.15 -12.25 10.49
CA ILE A 9 22.90 -11.55 10.17
C ILE A 9 22.28 -10.93 11.43
N VAL A 10 22.21 -11.66 12.54
CA VAL A 10 21.66 -11.13 13.81
C VAL A 10 22.46 -9.93 14.30
N ILE A 11 23.80 -9.99 14.26
CA ILE A 11 24.66 -8.88 14.66
C ILE A 11 24.41 -7.65 13.78
N LEU A 12 24.30 -7.82 12.47
CA LEU A 12 24.00 -6.74 11.53
C LEU A 12 22.62 -6.12 11.80
N VAL A 13 21.60 -6.94 12.06
CA VAL A 13 20.26 -6.45 12.40
C VAL A 13 20.28 -5.64 13.70
N ILE A 14 21.02 -6.09 14.73
CA ILE A 14 21.18 -5.35 15.98
C ILE A 14 21.90 -4.02 15.73
N MET A 15 22.98 -4.01 14.94
CA MET A 15 23.71 -2.80 14.58
C MET A 15 22.79 -1.78 13.88
N LEU A 16 22.02 -2.22 12.89
CA LEU A 16 21.04 -1.37 12.21
C LEU A 16 19.94 -0.89 13.18
N ALA A 17 19.46 -1.76 14.07
CA ALA A 17 18.48 -1.38 15.08
C ALA A 17 19.01 -0.36 16.09
N ILE A 18 20.32 -0.28 16.35
CA ILE A 18 20.93 0.77 17.17
C ILE A 18 20.97 2.10 16.40
N ILE A 19 21.42 2.08 15.15
CA ILE A 19 21.55 3.30 14.31
C ILE A 19 20.18 3.91 14.01
N PHE A 20 19.24 3.06 13.58
CA PHE A 20 17.89 3.49 13.20
C PHE A 20 16.93 3.53 14.39
N GLY A 21 17.21 2.80 15.48
CA GLY A 21 16.31 2.60 16.61
C GLY A 21 15.33 1.43 16.37
N ALA A 22 15.13 0.62 17.41
CA ALA A 22 14.27 -0.58 17.36
C ALA A 22 12.81 -0.31 16.94
N LYS A 23 12.35 0.94 17.06
CA LYS A 23 10.99 1.35 16.69
C LYS A 23 10.85 1.81 15.22
N LYS A 24 11.94 2.25 14.56
CA LYS A 24 11.84 2.84 13.22
C LYS A 24 11.55 1.82 12.12
N ILE A 25 12.15 0.63 12.18
CA ILE A 25 11.88 -0.43 11.20
C ILE A 25 10.40 -0.87 11.25
N PRO A 26 9.80 -1.18 12.43
CA PRO A 26 8.37 -1.50 12.51
C PRO A 26 7.44 -0.33 12.13
N GLU A 27 7.80 0.90 12.51
CA GLU A 27 7.03 2.10 12.20
C GLU A 27 6.96 2.34 10.68
N LEU A 28 8.10 2.24 9.99
CA LEU A 28 8.18 2.33 8.53
C LEU A 28 7.36 1.23 7.85
N ALA A 29 7.48 -0.02 8.30
CA ALA A 29 6.71 -1.13 7.76
C ALA A 29 5.20 -0.92 7.93
N ARG A 30 4.76 -0.45 9.11
CA ARG A 30 3.34 -0.16 9.39
C ARG A 30 2.81 0.96 8.51
N ASN A 31 3.57 2.04 8.38
CA ASN A 31 3.17 3.19 7.57
C ASN A 31 3.14 2.84 6.07
N ALA A 32 4.16 2.14 5.58
CA ALA A 32 4.21 1.64 4.21
C ALA A 32 3.09 0.65 3.91
N GLY A 33 2.78 -0.25 4.85
CA GLY A 33 1.66 -1.19 4.72
C GLY A 33 0.31 -0.50 4.62
N ARG A 34 0.07 0.54 5.44
CA ARG A 34 -1.13 1.37 5.36
C ARG A 34 -1.24 2.10 4.02
N ALA A 35 -0.16 2.75 3.59
CA ALA A 35 -0.12 3.45 2.31
C ALA A 35 -0.40 2.51 1.13
N LYS A 36 0.21 1.33 1.12
CA LYS A 36 -0.06 0.29 0.11
C LYS A 36 -1.52 -0.17 0.14
N GLY A 37 -2.10 -0.35 1.33
CA GLY A 37 -3.49 -0.75 1.49
C GLY A 37 -4.47 0.28 0.93
N GLU A 38 -4.34 1.54 1.33
CA GLU A 38 -5.19 2.63 0.81
C GLU A 38 -5.01 2.82 -0.70
N PHE A 39 -3.79 2.68 -1.20
CA PHE A 39 -3.52 2.73 -2.64
C PHE A 39 -4.26 1.62 -3.41
N GLN A 40 -4.20 0.38 -2.92
CA GLN A 40 -4.92 -0.73 -3.54
C GLN A 40 -6.44 -0.56 -3.50
N ARG A 41 -6.98 -0.03 -2.39
CA ARG A 41 -8.40 0.29 -2.26
C ARG A 41 -8.83 1.35 -3.26
N GLY A 42 -8.08 2.46 -3.35
CA GLY A 42 -8.37 3.52 -4.32
C GLY A 42 -8.32 3.04 -5.78
N LEU A 43 -7.39 2.14 -6.13
CA LEU A 43 -7.36 1.53 -7.47
C LEU A 43 -8.59 0.66 -7.73
N GLN A 44 -9.00 -0.16 -6.76
CA GLN A 44 -10.17 -1.03 -6.90
C GLN A 44 -11.47 -0.22 -6.98
N GLU A 45 -11.65 0.78 -6.13
CA GLU A 45 -12.80 1.70 -6.16
C GLU A 45 -12.85 2.44 -7.50
N GLY A 46 -11.72 3.00 -7.96
CA GLY A 46 -11.67 3.68 -9.27
C GLY A 46 -12.03 2.77 -10.44
N MET A 47 -11.57 1.52 -10.45
CA MET A 47 -11.96 0.53 -11.48
C MET A 47 -13.45 0.15 -11.39
N SER A 48 -13.99 0.02 -10.18
CA SER A 48 -15.41 -0.28 -9.96
C SER A 48 -16.30 0.84 -10.50
N ILE A 49 -15.95 2.10 -10.20
CA ILE A 49 -16.68 3.28 -10.67
C ILE A 49 -16.64 3.34 -12.20
N ALA A 50 -15.46 3.14 -12.80
CA ALA A 50 -15.31 3.13 -14.25
C ALA A 50 -16.13 2.00 -14.93
N GLY A 51 -16.20 0.81 -14.31
CA GLY A 51 -17.04 -0.29 -14.78
C GLY A 51 -18.54 0.05 -14.71
N GLU A 52 -18.99 0.58 -13.58
CA GLU A 52 -20.38 1.01 -13.42
C GLU A 52 -20.79 2.13 -14.40
N ASP A 53 -19.91 3.08 -14.69
CA ASP A 53 -20.19 4.14 -15.65
C ASP A 53 -20.26 3.60 -17.09
N MET A 54 -19.46 2.59 -17.44
CA MET A 54 -19.59 1.91 -18.73
C MET A 54 -20.92 1.16 -18.87
N ASP A 55 -21.39 0.51 -17.79
CA ASP A 55 -22.71 -0.15 -17.77
C ASP A 55 -23.87 0.84 -17.91
N ARG A 56 -23.66 2.12 -17.56
CA ARG A 56 -24.62 3.22 -17.78
C ARG A 56 -24.47 3.93 -19.13
N GLY A 57 -23.67 3.38 -20.05
CA GLY A 57 -23.44 3.97 -21.38
C GLY A 57 -22.46 5.15 -21.37
N GLY A 58 -21.59 5.25 -20.36
CA GLY A 58 -20.55 6.27 -20.23
C GLY A 58 -21.00 7.56 -19.55
N MET A 59 -22.21 7.58 -18.95
CA MET A 59 -22.73 8.74 -18.21
C MET A 59 -22.42 8.59 -16.72
N THR A 60 -21.79 9.61 -16.13
CA THR A 60 -21.60 9.70 -14.68
C THR A 60 -22.94 9.84 -13.97
N LYS A 61 -23.03 9.37 -12.72
CA LYS A 61 -24.28 9.42 -11.93
C LYS A 61 -24.95 10.80 -11.87
N GLU A 62 -24.15 11.86 -11.87
CA GLU A 62 -24.62 13.25 -11.80
C GLU A 62 -25.43 13.69 -13.03
N HIS A 63 -25.22 13.09 -14.20
CA HIS A 63 -25.97 13.44 -15.42
C HIS A 63 -27.27 12.64 -15.61
N LEU A 64 -27.45 11.52 -14.91
CA LEU A 64 -28.69 10.75 -14.94
C LEU A 64 -29.78 11.39 -14.07
N ASP A 65 -29.40 11.87 -12.88
CA ASP A 65 -30.31 12.50 -11.91
C ASP A 65 -30.85 13.88 -12.39
N GLU A 66 -30.19 14.55 -13.35
CA GLU A 66 -30.69 15.81 -13.96
C GLU A 66 -31.72 15.60 -15.08
N SER A 67 -31.89 14.36 -15.55
CA SER A 67 -32.72 14.02 -16.73
C SER A 67 -34.07 13.37 -16.40
N GLU A 68 -34.35 13.11 -15.11
CA GLU A 68 -35.69 12.77 -14.57
C GLU A 68 -36.46 14.02 -14.12
#